data_AF-A0A9D2PVD5-F1
#
_entry.id   AF-A0A9D2PVD5-F1
#
_cell.length_a   1.000
_cell.length_b   1.000
_cell.length_c   1.000
_cell.angle_alpha   90.00
_cell.angle_beta   90.00
_cell.angle_gamma   90.00
#
_symmetry.space_group_name_H-M   'P 1'
#
loop_
_entity.id
_entity.type
_entity.pdbx_description
1 polymer ?
#
loop_
_entity_poly.entity_id
_entity_poly.type
_entity_poly.pdbx_seq_one_letter_code
_entity_poly.pdbx_strand_id
1 'polypeptide(L)'
;MQLKEGIFAVKLCELEKEYGLLQSTISICQEKGPDKIRRKLEEIEDDIHAQHRLLELSAQNSRLPSVSSLAKAQLEYGRKAEKLFRGAMCRDLKGSGQTKTGEQAEAAALYAEYALDFATQSMRYALACALSALKLQQEADEEQNERIQ
;
A
#
# COMPACT_ATOMS: atom_id res chain seq x y z
N MET A 1 -19.81 -8.76 14.61
CA MET A 1 -18.88 -7.91 15.38
C MET A 1 -19.36 -6.48 15.32
N GLN A 2 -19.59 -5.83 16.45
CA GLN A 2 -19.93 -4.40 16.51
C GLN A 2 -18.69 -3.59 16.09
N LEU A 3 -18.74 -2.91 14.95
CA LEU A 3 -17.74 -1.91 14.58
C LEU A 3 -17.90 -0.74 15.55
N LYS A 4 -16.95 -0.58 16.48
CA LYS A 4 -16.85 0.63 17.30
C LYS A 4 -16.66 1.81 16.35
N GLU A 5 -17.61 2.74 16.34
CA GLU A 5 -17.67 3.94 15.49
C GLU A 5 -16.56 4.95 15.83
N GLY A 6 -15.30 4.60 15.58
CA GLY A 6 -14.16 5.52 15.72
C GLY A 6 -13.90 6.31 14.44
N ILE A 7 -13.27 7.49 14.56
CA ILE A 7 -12.92 8.39 13.43
C ILE A 7 -12.10 7.71 12.31
N PHE A 8 -11.47 6.56 12.59
CA PHE A 8 -10.69 5.77 11.65
C PHE A 8 -11.31 4.41 11.28
N ALA A 9 -12.52 4.08 11.74
CA ALA A 9 -13.12 2.76 11.58
C ALA A 9 -13.22 2.30 10.11
N VAL A 10 -13.60 3.22 9.21
CA VAL A 10 -13.66 2.93 7.76
C VAL A 10 -12.27 2.59 7.21
N LYS A 11 -11.24 3.36 7.57
CA LYS A 11 -9.86 3.13 7.11
C LYS A 11 -9.24 1.85 7.68
N LEU A 12 -9.58 1.50 8.92
CA LEU A 12 -9.17 0.22 9.50
C LEU A 12 -9.84 -0.97 8.79
N CYS A 13 -11.12 -0.83 8.42
CA CYS A 13 -11.83 -1.85 7.65
C CYS A 13 -11.25 -2.01 6.23
N GLU A 14 -10.89 -0.91 5.56
CA GLU A 14 -10.16 -0.95 4.28
C GLU A 14 -8.84 -1.71 4.43
N LEU A 15 -8.03 -1.41 5.45
CA LEU A 15 -6.75 -2.06 5.69
C LEU A 15 -6.89 -3.57 5.98
N GLU A 16 -7.89 -3.95 6.76
CA GLU A 16 -8.22 -5.36 7.02
C GLU A 16 -8.58 -6.11 5.74
N LYS A 17 -9.37 -5.48 4.86
CA LYS A 17 -9.73 -6.06 3.55
C LYS A 17 -8.52 -6.25 2.66
N GLU A 18 -7.63 -5.25 2.57
CA GLU A 18 -6.41 -5.36 1.77
C GLU A 18 -5.49 -6.46 2.28
N TYR A 19 -5.33 -6.58 3.60
CA TYR A 19 -4.56 -7.68 4.19
C TYR A 19 -5.19 -9.06 3.88
N GLY A 20 -6.51 -9.17 4.00
CA GLY A 20 -7.23 -10.40 3.65
C GLY A 20 -7.11 -10.76 2.17
N LEU A 21 -7.18 -9.77 1.27
CA LEU A 21 -6.98 -9.95 -0.17
C LEU A 21 -5.56 -10.43 -0.47
N LEU A 22 -4.55 -9.80 0.12
CA LEU A 22 -3.14 -10.19 -0.02
C LEU A 22 -2.92 -11.64 0.42
N GLN A 23 -3.35 -11.98 1.64
CA GLN A 23 -3.18 -13.32 2.21
C GLN A 23 -3.87 -14.38 1.36
N SER A 24 -5.17 -14.19 1.06
CA SER A 24 -5.95 -15.16 0.29
C SER A 24 -5.43 -15.32 -1.13
N THR A 25 -5.02 -14.23 -1.78
CA THR A 25 -4.48 -14.27 -3.15
C THR A 25 -3.18 -15.05 -3.21
N ILE A 26 -2.24 -14.83 -2.27
CA ILE A 26 -0.99 -15.59 -2.21
C ILE A 26 -1.27 -17.08 -2.02
N SER A 27 -2.09 -17.46 -1.03
CA SER A 27 -2.42 -18.86 -0.77
C SER A 27 -3.08 -19.54 -1.97
N ILE A 28 -4.05 -18.88 -2.60
CA ILE A 28 -4.78 -19.43 -3.75
C ILE A 28 -3.88 -19.53 -5.00
N CYS A 29 -3.00 -18.56 -5.22
CA CYS A 29 -2.14 -18.54 -6.41
C CYS A 29 -1.00 -19.56 -6.35
N GLN A 30 -0.58 -20.00 -5.16
CA GLN A 30 0.43 -21.07 -4.98
C GLN A 30 0.01 -22.39 -5.64
N GLU A 31 -1.28 -22.68 -5.68
CA GLU A 31 -1.83 -23.93 -6.22
C GLU A 31 -2.32 -23.79 -7.67
N LYS A 32 -2.19 -22.60 -8.27
CA LYS A 32 -2.74 -22.28 -9.60
C LYS A 32 -1.66 -22.30 -10.68
N GLY A 33 -2.08 -22.67 -11.89
CA GLY A 33 -1.25 -22.56 -13.09
C GLY A 33 -0.96 -21.10 -13.50
N PRO A 34 0.11 -20.86 -14.28
CA PRO A 34 0.61 -19.53 -14.63
C PRO A 34 -0.43 -18.57 -15.22
N ASP A 35 -1.36 -19.07 -16.06
CA ASP A 35 -2.39 -18.24 -16.68
C ASP A 35 -3.35 -17.59 -15.69
N LYS A 36 -3.68 -18.29 -14.60
CA LYS A 36 -4.56 -17.73 -13.57
C LYS A 36 -3.83 -16.69 -12.73
N ILE A 37 -2.53 -16.88 -12.50
CA ILE A 37 -1.67 -15.91 -11.81
C ILE A 37 -1.57 -14.63 -12.66
N ARG A 38 -1.32 -14.76 -13.97
CA ARG A 38 -1.25 -13.62 -14.89
C ARG A 38 -2.51 -12.77 -14.88
N ARG A 39 -3.70 -13.38 -14.95
CA ARG A 39 -4.97 -12.63 -14.88
C ARG A 39 -5.14 -11.89 -13.55
N LYS A 40 -4.70 -12.49 -12.44
CA LYS A 40 -4.78 -11.84 -11.13
C LYS A 40 -3.77 -10.70 -11.00
N LEU A 41 -2.59 -10.82 -11.61
CA LEU A 41 -1.64 -9.72 -11.71
C LEU A 41 -2.22 -8.53 -12.49
N GLU A 42 -2.85 -8.79 -13.65
CA GLU A 42 -3.50 -7.75 -14.46
C GLU A 42 -4.59 -7.00 -13.64
N GLU A 43 -5.42 -7.72 -12.88
CA GLU A 43 -6.44 -7.13 -11.99
C GLU A 43 -5.81 -6.22 -10.92
N ILE A 44 -4.75 -6.68 -10.24
CA ILE A 44 -4.08 -5.90 -9.19
C ILE A 44 -3.32 -4.70 -9.76
N GLU A 45 -2.74 -4.82 -10.97
CA GLU A 45 -2.10 -3.70 -11.66
C GLU A 45 -3.11 -2.59 -11.99
N ASP A 46 -4.32 -2.95 -12.42
CA ASP A 46 -5.40 -1.99 -12.66
C ASP A 46 -5.84 -1.27 -11.37
N ASP A 47 -5.93 -1.98 -10.25
CA ASP A 47 -6.23 -1.41 -8.93
C ASP A 47 -5.13 -0.44 -8.46
N ILE A 48 -3.86 -0.80 -8.66
CA ILE A 48 -2.71 0.08 -8.36
C ILE A 48 -2.79 1.37 -9.20
N HIS A 49 -3.08 1.25 -10.50
CA HIS A 49 -3.27 2.42 -11.36
C HIS A 49 -4.47 3.28 -10.94
N ALA A 50 -5.56 2.67 -10.49
CA ALA A 50 -6.69 3.40 -9.93
C ALA A 50 -6.31 4.17 -8.67
N GLN A 51 -5.56 3.55 -7.76
CA GLN A 51 -5.05 4.20 -6.55
C GLN A 51 -4.10 5.37 -6.86
N HIS A 52 -3.23 5.23 -7.86
CA HIS A 52 -2.37 6.32 -8.32
C HIS A 52 -3.18 7.52 -8.84
N ARG A 53 -4.28 7.29 -9.58
CA ARG A 53 -5.18 8.38 -10.01
C ARG A 53 -5.85 9.08 -8.82
N LEU A 54 -6.24 8.34 -7.79
CA LEU A 54 -6.80 8.94 -6.56
C LEU A 54 -5.78 9.80 -5.82
N LEU A 55 -4.51 9.36 -5.74
CA LEU A 55 -3.43 10.15 -5.15
C LEU A 55 -3.12 11.41 -5.95
N GLU A 56 -3.15 11.34 -7.29
CA GLU A 56 -3.02 12.52 -8.16
C GLU A 56 -4.12 13.55 -7.89
N LEU A 57 -5.37 13.10 -7.82
CA LEU A 57 -6.50 13.98 -7.51
C LEU A 57 -6.38 14.59 -6.11
N SER A 58 -5.95 13.81 -5.11
CA SER A 58 -5.71 14.31 -3.75
C SER A 58 -4.57 15.35 -3.72
N ALA A 59 -3.49 15.09 -4.44
CA ALA A 59 -2.36 16.00 -4.56
C ALA A 59 -2.75 17.34 -5.21
N GLN A 60 -3.69 17.34 -6.15
CA GLN A 60 -4.14 18.54 -6.86
C GLN A 60 -5.25 19.31 -6.11
N ASN A 61 -6.17 18.60 -5.46
CA ASN A 61 -7.43 19.17 -4.96
C ASN A 61 -7.50 19.28 -3.43
N SER A 62 -6.51 18.78 -2.68
CA SER A 62 -6.51 18.87 -1.23
C SER A 62 -6.48 20.32 -0.74
N ARG A 63 -7.38 20.64 0.19
CA ARG A 63 -7.42 21.94 0.88
C ARG A 63 -6.26 22.14 1.86
N LEU A 64 -5.65 21.06 2.32
CA LEU A 64 -4.51 21.08 3.24
C LEU A 64 -3.20 20.82 2.47
N PRO A 65 -2.23 21.76 2.52
CA PRO A 65 -0.94 21.59 1.85
C PRO A 65 -0.16 20.35 2.32
N SER A 66 -0.25 20.02 3.62
CA SER A 66 0.39 18.82 4.19
C SER A 66 -0.14 17.53 3.58
N VAL A 67 -1.46 17.44 3.37
CA VAL A 67 -2.11 16.28 2.74
C VAL A 67 -1.76 16.21 1.25
N SER A 68 -1.69 17.35 0.55
CA SER A 68 -1.23 17.40 -0.85
C SER A 68 0.20 16.88 -0.99
N SER A 69 1.11 17.34 -0.11
CA SER A 69 2.51 16.90 -0.11
C SER A 69 2.64 15.41 0.22
N LEU A 70 1.85 14.89 1.16
CA LEU A 70 1.83 13.47 1.48
C LEU A 70 1.36 12.63 0.29
N ALA A 71 0.28 13.04 -0.39
CA ALA A 71 -0.22 12.35 -1.59
C ALA A 71 0.83 12.34 -2.72
N LYS A 72 1.57 13.44 -2.91
CA LYS A 72 2.68 13.50 -3.89
C LYS A 72 3.82 12.55 -3.53
N ALA A 73 4.23 12.50 -2.26
CA ALA A 73 5.28 11.61 -1.80
C ALA A 73 4.90 10.14 -1.99
N GLN A 74 3.66 9.78 -1.68
CA GLN A 74 3.13 8.43 -1.90
C GLN A 74 3.10 8.05 -3.38
N LEU A 75 2.65 8.97 -4.24
CA LEU A 75 2.64 8.76 -5.70
C LEU A 75 4.05 8.61 -6.28
N GLU A 76 5.00 9.42 -5.82
CA GLU A 76 6.40 9.32 -6.24
C GLU A 76 6.99 7.96 -5.85
N TYR A 77 6.76 7.53 -4.60
CA TYR A 77 7.16 6.22 -4.12
C TYR A 77 6.59 5.11 -5.00
N GLY A 78 5.26 5.08 -5.21
CA GLY A 78 4.60 4.02 -5.97
C GLY A 78 5.13 3.90 -7.40
N ARG A 79 5.24 5.02 -8.12
CA ARG A 79 5.81 5.06 -9.48
C ARG A 79 7.27 4.59 -9.52
N LYS A 80 8.07 4.96 -8.52
CA LYS A 80 9.48 4.56 -8.43
C LYS A 80 9.61 3.08 -8.11
N ALA A 81 8.81 2.56 -7.17
CA ALA A 81 8.77 1.15 -6.80
C ALA A 81 8.39 0.27 -8.00
N GLU A 82 7.32 0.63 -8.74
CA GLU A 82 6.94 -0.09 -9.96
C GLU A 82 8.05 -0.10 -11.03
N LYS A 83 8.70 1.06 -11.25
CA LYS A 83 9.79 1.17 -12.21
C LYS A 83 10.97 0.28 -11.83
N LEU A 84 11.31 0.23 -10.54
CA LEU A 84 12.38 -0.64 -10.02
C LEU A 84 12.03 -2.12 -10.19
N PHE A 85 10.79 -2.51 -9.86
CA PHE A 85 10.30 -3.87 -10.03
C PHE A 85 10.33 -4.29 -11.50
N ARG A 86 9.71 -3.51 -12.41
CA ARG A 86 9.78 -3.77 -13.86
C ARG A 86 11.21 -3.83 -14.37
N GLY A 87 12.07 -2.93 -13.92
CA GLY A 87 13.49 -2.92 -14.28
C GLY A 87 14.27 -4.14 -13.76
N ALA A 88 13.90 -4.71 -12.62
CA ALA A 88 14.48 -5.95 -12.11
C ALA A 88 14.01 -7.18 -12.91
N MET A 89 12.74 -7.21 -13.28
CA MET A 89 12.16 -8.31 -14.08
C MET A 89 12.64 -8.27 -15.55
N CYS A 90 12.86 -7.06 -16.09
CA CYS A 90 13.31 -6.83 -17.46
C CYS A 90 14.84 -6.72 -17.62
N ARG A 91 15.64 -6.81 -16.54
CA ARG A 91 17.10 -6.61 -16.62
C ARG A 91 17.75 -7.73 -17.45
N ASP A 92 17.86 -7.44 -18.75
CA ASP A 92 18.62 -8.01 -19.85
C ASP A 92 19.09 -9.48 -19.76
N LEU A 93 18.33 -10.30 -20.50
CA LEU A 93 18.63 -11.36 -21.47
C LEU A 93 20.08 -11.58 -22.01
N LYS A 94 21.15 -10.95 -21.51
CA LYS A 94 22.54 -11.16 -21.96
C LYS A 94 23.31 -12.10 -21.02
N GLY A 95 23.10 -13.40 -21.19
CA GLY A 95 23.88 -14.44 -20.49
C GLY A 95 23.24 -15.82 -20.60
N SER A 96 23.64 -16.60 -21.61
CA SER A 96 23.50 -18.06 -21.77
C SER A 96 22.56 -18.85 -20.83
N GLY A 97 21.51 -19.47 -21.40
CA GLY A 97 21.02 -20.83 -21.09
C GLY A 97 20.58 -21.19 -19.65
N GLN A 98 19.28 -21.48 -19.49
CA GLN A 98 18.64 -22.20 -18.36
C GLN A 98 18.77 -21.62 -16.92
N THR A 99 19.73 -20.76 -16.62
CA THR A 99 19.90 -20.09 -15.29
C THR A 99 19.01 -18.85 -15.10
N LYS A 100 18.52 -18.25 -16.19
CA LYS A 100 17.78 -16.97 -16.17
C LYS A 100 16.43 -17.00 -15.45
N THR A 101 15.68 -18.10 -15.57
CA THR A 101 14.35 -18.22 -14.96
C THR A 101 14.42 -18.39 -13.44
N GLY A 102 15.47 -19.06 -12.94
CA GLY A 102 15.71 -19.18 -11.49
C GLY A 102 16.09 -17.84 -10.87
N GLU A 103 17.03 -17.12 -11.48
CA GLU A 103 17.46 -15.79 -11.02
C GLU A 103 16.33 -14.76 -11.05
N GLN A 104 15.47 -14.79 -12.08
CA GLN A 104 14.28 -13.92 -12.14
C GLN A 104 13.26 -14.26 -11.05
N ALA A 105 13.02 -15.54 -10.79
CA ALA A 105 12.11 -15.98 -9.74
C ALA A 105 12.63 -15.59 -8.35
N GLU A 106 13.94 -15.73 -8.10
CA GLU A 106 14.58 -15.31 -6.86
C GLU A 106 14.50 -13.79 -6.67
N ALA A 107 14.83 -13.01 -7.71
CA ALA A 107 14.70 -11.56 -7.67
C ALA A 107 13.25 -11.15 -7.40
N ALA A 108 12.26 -11.80 -8.02
CA ALA A 108 10.85 -11.52 -7.80
C ALA A 108 10.43 -11.83 -6.35
N ALA A 109 10.92 -12.93 -5.78
CA ALA A 109 10.67 -13.30 -4.39
C ALA A 109 11.25 -12.26 -3.41
N LEU A 110 12.49 -11.83 -3.61
CA LEU A 110 13.14 -10.80 -2.78
C LEU A 110 12.42 -9.44 -2.88
N TYR A 111 11.96 -9.07 -4.08
CA TYR A 111 11.15 -7.86 -4.25
C TYR A 111 9.81 -7.97 -3.52
N ALA A 112 9.16 -9.14 -3.58
CA ALA A 112 7.91 -9.38 -2.87
C ALA A 112 8.11 -9.29 -1.35
N GLU A 113 9.17 -9.89 -0.81
CA GLU A 113 9.53 -9.79 0.61
C GLU A 113 9.72 -8.33 1.04
N TYR A 114 10.50 -7.56 0.28
CA TYR A 114 10.71 -6.14 0.58
C TYR A 114 9.42 -5.31 0.51
N ALA A 115 8.52 -5.62 -0.43
CA ALA A 115 7.22 -4.97 -0.52
C ALA A 115 6.32 -5.29 0.69
N LEU A 116 6.34 -6.53 1.18
CA LEU A 116 5.62 -6.95 2.39
C LEU A 116 6.18 -6.29 3.66
N ASP A 117 7.50 -6.18 3.76
CA ASP A 117 8.16 -5.43 4.84
C ASP A 117 7.76 -3.96 4.83
N PHE A 118 7.72 -3.34 3.65
CA PHE A 118 7.27 -1.95 3.52
C PHE A 118 5.80 -1.78 3.87
N ALA A 119 4.92 -2.72 3.52
CA ALA A 119 3.52 -2.70 3.94
C ALA A 119 3.41 -2.74 5.47
N THR A 120 4.20 -3.61 6.13
CA THR A 120 4.28 -3.69 7.59
C THR A 120 4.79 -2.38 8.22
N GLN A 121 5.81 -1.76 7.63
CA GLN A 121 6.31 -0.45 8.08
C GLN A 121 5.27 0.66 7.89
N SER A 122 4.53 0.63 6.78
CA SER A 122 3.47 1.59 6.47
C SER A 122 2.32 1.50 7.47
N MET A 123 1.96 0.30 7.94
CA MET A 123 0.99 0.11 9.02
C MET A 123 1.46 0.76 10.33
N ARG A 124 2.75 0.62 10.68
CA ARG A 124 3.33 1.28 11.87
C ARG A 124 3.30 2.81 11.74
N TYR A 125 3.62 3.32 10.56
CA TYR A 125 3.52 4.75 10.28
C TYR A 125 2.08 5.26 10.40
N ALA A 126 1.11 4.53 9.83
CA ALA A 126 -0.31 4.86 9.94
C ALA A 126 -0.78 4.88 11.41
N LEU A 127 -0.32 3.92 12.22
CA LEU A 127 -0.60 3.88 13.66
C LEU A 127 -0.06 5.12 14.38
N ALA A 128 1.19 5.53 14.08
CA ALA A 128 1.78 6.73 14.67
C ALA A 128 0.98 8.00 14.34
N CYS A 129 0.52 8.15 13.08
CA CYS A 129 -0.34 9.25 12.67
C CYS A 129 -1.71 9.19 13.36
N ALA A 130 -2.34 8.01 13.44
CA ALA A 130 -3.64 7.85 14.07
C ALA A 130 -3.59 8.19 15.57
N LEU A 131 -2.57 7.73 16.29
CA LEU A 131 -2.39 8.05 17.71
C LEU A 131 -2.14 9.55 17.93
N SER A 132 -1.36 10.18 17.05
CA SER A 132 -1.12 11.63 17.10
C SER A 132 -2.42 12.42 16.89
N ALA A 133 -3.26 11.99 15.94
CA ALA A 133 -4.56 12.60 15.70
C ALA A 133 -5.53 12.39 16.87
N LEU A 134 -5.59 11.20 17.46
CA LEU A 134 -6.42 10.93 18.64
C LEU A 134 -6.00 11.78 19.84
N LYS A 135 -4.68 11.90 20.08
CA LYS A 135 -4.15 12.75 21.14
C LYS A 135 -4.58 14.22 20.96
N LEU A 136 -4.37 14.78 19.77
CA LEU A 136 -4.73 16.17 19.49
C LEU A 136 -6.24 16.41 19.59
N GLN A 137 -7.07 15.43 19.22
CA GLN A 137 -8.52 15.52 19.40
C GLN A 137 -8.91 15.57 20.88
N GLN A 138 -8.30 14.72 21.71
CA GLN A 138 -8.55 14.69 23.15
C GLN A 138 -8.13 16.01 23.83
N GLU A 139 -6.95 16.53 23.51
CA GLU A 139 -6.47 17.82 24.02
C GLU A 139 -7.42 18.96 23.61
N ALA A 140 -7.93 18.96 22.37
CA ALA A 140 -8.90 19.95 21.91
C ALA A 140 -10.26 19.84 22.61
N ASP A 141 -10.75 18.62 22.88
CA ASP A 141 -12.01 18.39 23.58
C ASP A 141 -11.91 18.82 25.06
N GLU A 142 -10.76 18.60 25.70
CA GLU A 142 -10.47 19.07 27.07
C GLU A 142 -10.47 20.60 27.14
N GLU A 143 -9.72 21.28 26.27
CA GLU A 143 -9.72 22.76 26.20
C GLU A 143 -11.12 23.34 25.96
N GLN A 144 -11.92 22.69 25.12
CA GLN A 144 -13.27 23.16 24.81
C GLN A 144 -14.20 23.01 26.02
N ASN A 145 -14.07 21.94 26.80
CA ASN A 145 -14.85 21.74 28.02
C ASN A 145 -14.46 22.73 29.12
N GLU A 146 -13.18 23.07 29.27
CA GLU A 146 -12.71 24.09 30.20
C GLU A 146 -13.21 25.50 29.85
N ARG A 147 -13.40 25.81 28.56
CA ARG A 147 -13.92 27.12 28.09
C ARG A 147 -15.42 27.31 28.28
N ILE A 148 -16.17 26.22 28.46
CA ILE A 148 -17.63 26.23 28.61
C ILE A 148 -18.03 26.24 30.11
N GLN A 149 -17.09 25.97 31.02
CA GLN A 149 -17.26 26.08 32.48
C GLN A 149 -16.94 27.49 33.00
#